data_AF-A0A7V9TZ62-F1
#
_entry.id   AF-A0A7V9TZ62-F1
#
_cell.length_a   1.000
_cell.length_b   1.000
_cell.length_c   1.000
_cell.angle_alpha   90.00
_cell.angle_beta   90.00
_cell.angle_gamma   90.00
#
_symmetry.space_group_name_H-M   'P 1'
#
loop_
_entity.id
_entity.type
_entity.pdbx_description
1 polymer ?
#
loop_
_entity_poly.entity_id
_entity_poly.type
_entity_poly.pdbx_seq_one_letter_code
_entity_poly.pdbx_strand_id
1 'polypeptide(L)'
;MKKIIRQLATSASLAVLATAFTMTAVTAQTPAPAAAAQGQCTDEAKGAWYTDFTKFRTTDPAKAAEAGKKYLAACPQEQGDIPTYLKKWIAAYDKGARQGRFQPLLYNEKKYTEALGLGKEILAEEPENLRVLIDMGWGSYLAAVALKNESLNSDAVTYAKKAIQLIEANKAPASWAPFKSKEETLAYLYNVVGRQAVKSNPAEALNALIKSVQMETELKKDPWNYYFIGASYESGPYATLSADYKTRFAGKNETPESKLALENVNQVVDRMIDAYARAVALAGSDAKYQANKKDWLDALSTWYKYRHNSSDAGLNEMIAGVLSKPLPPLPTPIMTLPAATPAATTPTTGNSGAAGANSSSGAAASPGAKPASAAATSVTPVTQTTTKTTTTASTKSATKPKTRNNHRRH
;
A
#
# COMPACT_ATOMS: atom_id res chain seq x y z
N MET A 1 24.95 -27.28 -2.16
CA MET A 1 24.90 -26.15 -1.19
C MET A 1 23.65 -25.28 -1.30
N LYS A 2 23.31 -24.62 -2.42
CA LYS A 2 22.17 -23.67 -2.52
C LYS A 2 20.81 -24.16 -1.97
N LYS A 3 20.47 -25.46 -2.09
CA LYS A 3 19.19 -26.01 -1.56
C LYS A 3 19.16 -26.24 -0.04
N ILE A 4 20.31 -26.48 0.61
CA ILE A 4 20.38 -26.80 2.05
C ILE A 4 20.24 -25.52 2.91
N ILE A 5 20.82 -24.41 2.44
CA ILE A 5 20.79 -23.11 3.14
C ILE A 5 19.35 -22.58 3.31
N ARG A 6 18.42 -22.96 2.43
CA ARG A 6 17.04 -22.42 2.41
C ARG A 6 16.07 -23.09 3.41
N GLN A 7 16.46 -24.16 4.10
CA GLN A 7 15.59 -24.90 5.04
C GLN A 7 15.95 -24.75 6.52
N LEU A 8 17.01 -24.02 6.87
CA LEU A 8 17.51 -23.92 8.26
C LEU A 8 17.09 -22.62 8.99
N ALA A 9 16.22 -21.81 8.40
CA ALA A 9 15.93 -20.44 8.89
C ALA A 9 14.71 -20.31 9.84
N THR A 10 14.12 -21.40 10.32
CA THR A 10 12.84 -21.39 11.07
C THR A 10 12.93 -21.70 12.56
N SER A 11 14.12 -21.96 13.12
CA SER A 11 14.25 -22.47 14.50
C SER A 11 15.44 -21.87 15.27
N ALA A 12 15.32 -20.63 15.75
CA ALA A 12 16.09 -20.10 16.90
C ALA A 12 15.53 -18.75 17.37
N SER A 13 14.68 -18.77 18.41
CA SER A 13 14.31 -17.58 19.18
C SER A 13 14.87 -17.68 20.59
N LEU A 14 15.21 -16.53 21.19
CA LEU A 14 15.61 -16.32 22.59
C LEU A 14 16.97 -16.90 23.04
N ALA A 15 17.99 -16.05 22.99
CA ALA A 15 18.96 -15.91 24.07
C ALA A 15 19.27 -14.42 24.28
N VAL A 16 19.25 -13.95 25.53
CA VAL A 16 19.40 -12.54 25.90
C VAL A 16 20.89 -12.19 26.01
N LEU A 17 21.29 -11.03 25.48
CA LEU A 17 22.59 -10.43 25.81
C LEU A 17 22.38 -9.06 26.44
N ALA A 18 22.72 -8.95 27.72
CA ALA A 18 22.82 -7.68 28.44
C ALA A 18 23.99 -7.79 29.43
N THR A 19 25.03 -7.02 29.21
CA THR A 19 26.09 -6.75 30.21
C THR A 19 26.60 -5.34 29.97
N ALA A 20 26.35 -4.47 30.94
CA ALA A 20 26.82 -3.10 30.92
C ALA A 20 28.27 -3.02 31.43
N PHE A 21 29.04 -2.08 30.89
CA PHE A 21 30.33 -1.70 31.45
C PHE A 21 30.11 -0.92 32.76
N THR A 22 30.75 -1.37 33.84
CA THR A 22 31.04 -0.56 35.02
C THR A 22 32.51 -0.73 35.38
N MET A 23 33.25 0.39 35.48
CA MET A 23 34.60 0.39 36.04
C MET A 23 34.51 0.67 37.55
N THR A 24 35.16 -0.16 38.37
CA THR A 24 35.44 0.16 39.77
C THR A 24 36.77 -0.45 40.24
N ALA A 25 37.33 0.18 41.27
CA ALA A 25 38.72 0.15 41.71
C ALA A 25 39.33 -1.20 42.13
N VAL A 26 40.67 -1.18 42.21
CA VAL A 26 41.59 -2.26 42.60
C VAL A 26 41.53 -2.56 44.11
N THR A 27 41.42 -3.84 44.48
CA THR A 27 41.84 -4.36 45.79
C THR A 27 42.45 -5.77 45.70
N ALA A 28 43.51 -5.97 46.50
CA ALA A 28 44.25 -7.18 46.90
C ALA A 28 43.91 -8.58 46.33
N GLN A 29 44.96 -9.31 45.93
CA GLN A 29 44.92 -10.71 45.47
C GLN A 29 44.74 -11.72 46.62
N THR A 30 43.89 -12.72 46.38
CA THR A 30 44.03 -14.08 46.91
C THR A 30 44.08 -15.08 45.74
N PRO A 31 44.86 -16.18 45.82
CA PRO A 31 44.98 -17.12 44.73
C PRO A 31 43.74 -18.03 44.66
N ALA A 32 42.75 -17.65 43.85
CA ALA A 32 41.66 -18.53 43.46
C ALA A 32 42.16 -19.69 42.57
N PRO A 33 41.56 -20.88 42.62
CA PRO A 33 41.89 -21.97 41.71
C PRO A 33 41.64 -21.55 40.26
N ALA A 34 42.49 -22.03 39.34
CA ALA A 34 42.58 -21.53 37.98
C ALA A 34 41.23 -21.49 37.25
N ALA A 35 40.78 -20.27 36.94
CA ALA A 35 39.77 -20.07 35.90
C ALA A 35 40.35 -20.57 34.57
N ALA A 36 39.67 -21.51 33.93
CA ALA A 36 40.14 -22.11 32.67
C ALA A 36 40.42 -21.03 31.62
N ALA A 37 41.58 -21.13 30.97
CA ALA A 37 42.10 -20.10 30.09
C ALA A 37 41.12 -19.75 28.95
N GLN A 38 40.66 -18.51 28.92
CA GLN A 38 40.03 -17.96 27.72
C GLN A 38 41.11 -17.66 26.67
N GLY A 39 41.32 -18.63 25.76
CA GLY A 39 41.74 -18.32 24.40
C GLY A 39 43.25 -18.23 24.10
N GLN A 40 44.09 -19.09 24.68
CA GLN A 40 45.41 -19.34 24.06
C GLN A 40 45.24 -20.16 22.77
N CYS A 41 46.02 -19.83 21.75
CA CYS A 41 46.03 -20.50 20.44
C CYS A 41 46.83 -21.83 20.48
N THR A 42 46.47 -22.74 21.40
CA THR A 42 47.10 -24.07 21.50
C THR A 42 46.43 -25.05 20.54
N ASP A 43 47.16 -26.11 20.14
CA ASP A 43 46.64 -27.06 19.16
C ASP A 43 45.48 -27.91 19.72
N GLU A 44 45.45 -28.14 21.04
CA GLU A 44 44.31 -28.76 21.74
C GLU A 44 43.06 -27.88 21.66
N ALA A 45 43.20 -26.56 21.88
CA ALA A 45 42.10 -25.61 21.84
C ALA A 45 41.54 -25.47 20.41
N LYS A 46 42.43 -25.34 19.40
CA LYS A 46 42.06 -25.38 17.97
C LYS A 46 41.32 -26.65 17.62
N GLY A 47 41.87 -27.81 17.99
CA GLY A 47 41.29 -29.13 17.73
C GLY A 47 39.90 -29.26 18.34
N ALA A 48 39.72 -28.81 19.59
CA ALA A 48 38.42 -28.81 20.27
C ALA A 48 37.40 -27.90 19.57
N TRP A 49 37.74 -26.64 19.27
CA TRP A 49 36.81 -25.71 18.61
C TRP A 49 36.45 -26.15 17.18
N TYR A 50 37.40 -26.71 16.42
CA TYR A 50 37.11 -27.23 15.08
C TYR A 50 36.28 -28.53 15.14
N THR A 51 36.48 -29.37 16.16
CA THR A 51 35.64 -30.55 16.42
C THR A 51 34.21 -30.15 16.77
N ASP A 52 34.01 -29.16 17.66
CA ASP A 52 32.69 -28.62 17.96
C ASP A 52 32.04 -27.98 16.72
N PHE A 53 32.79 -27.16 15.96
CA PHE A 53 32.30 -26.60 14.70
C PHE A 53 31.83 -27.70 13.73
N THR A 54 32.65 -28.73 13.48
CA THR A 54 32.31 -29.81 12.53
C THR A 54 31.15 -30.70 13.02
N LYS A 55 31.02 -30.90 14.34
CA LYS A 55 29.91 -31.59 15.00
C LYS A 55 28.59 -30.84 14.89
N PHE A 56 28.61 -29.51 15.07
CA PHE A 56 27.39 -28.71 15.15
C PHE A 56 26.99 -28.04 13.82
N ARG A 57 27.86 -27.92 12.81
CA ARG A 57 27.60 -27.17 11.54
C ARG A 57 26.31 -27.51 10.78
N THR A 58 25.72 -28.69 11.00
CA THR A 58 24.44 -29.11 10.40
C THR A 58 23.28 -29.23 11.38
N THR A 59 23.56 -29.36 12.69
CA THR A 59 22.57 -29.67 13.73
C THR A 59 22.26 -28.47 14.62
N ASP A 60 23.27 -27.65 14.91
CA ASP A 60 23.17 -26.38 15.61
C ASP A 60 24.14 -25.36 14.97
N PRO A 61 23.72 -24.70 13.87
CA PRO A 61 24.56 -23.74 13.17
C PRO A 61 24.97 -22.54 14.03
N ALA A 62 24.20 -22.18 15.07
CA ALA A 62 24.56 -21.10 15.99
C ALA A 62 25.77 -21.49 16.85
N LYS A 63 25.73 -22.68 17.46
CA LYS A 63 26.86 -23.21 18.23
C LYS A 63 28.09 -23.48 17.36
N ALA A 64 27.90 -23.91 16.11
CA ALA A 64 29.00 -24.01 15.16
C ALA A 64 29.62 -22.65 14.85
N ALA A 65 28.82 -21.61 14.61
CA ALA A 65 29.31 -20.25 14.40
C ALA A 65 30.09 -19.73 15.62
N GLU A 66 29.61 -19.99 16.84
CA GLU A 66 30.31 -19.63 18.08
C GLU A 66 31.68 -20.33 18.18
N ALA A 67 31.74 -21.65 17.96
CA ALA A 67 32.99 -22.41 18.00
C ALA A 67 33.99 -21.94 16.93
N GLY A 68 33.53 -21.70 15.70
CA GLY A 68 34.36 -21.15 14.63
C GLY A 68 34.84 -19.72 14.91
N LYS A 69 34.02 -18.87 15.54
CA LYS A 69 34.41 -17.52 15.97
C LYS A 69 35.48 -17.57 17.08
N LYS A 70 35.36 -18.49 18.05
CA LYS A 70 36.39 -18.71 19.08
C LYS A 70 37.72 -19.12 18.46
N TYR A 71 37.71 -20.06 17.51
CA TYR A 71 38.92 -20.45 16.75
C TYR A 71 39.59 -19.25 16.08
N LEU A 72 38.84 -18.47 15.30
CA LEU A 72 39.39 -17.34 14.55
C LEU A 72 39.86 -16.18 15.44
N ALA A 73 39.20 -15.97 16.59
CA ALA A 73 39.56 -14.92 17.54
C ALA A 73 40.82 -15.26 18.35
N ALA A 74 40.98 -16.52 18.75
CA ALA A 74 42.17 -16.98 19.46
C ALA A 74 43.40 -17.11 18.54
N CYS A 75 43.19 -17.47 17.27
CA CYS A 75 44.26 -17.74 16.30
C CYS A 75 44.23 -16.79 15.07
N PRO A 76 44.35 -15.45 15.27
CA PRO A 76 44.18 -14.47 14.19
C PRO A 76 45.27 -14.52 13.11
N GLN A 77 46.47 -14.97 13.48
CA GLN A 77 47.64 -15.08 12.58
C GLN A 77 47.71 -16.41 11.83
N GLU A 78 46.81 -17.36 12.11
CA GLU A 78 46.87 -18.67 11.47
C GLU A 78 46.40 -18.61 10.01
N GLN A 79 47.19 -19.22 9.13
CA GLN A 79 46.94 -19.31 7.70
C GLN A 79 46.74 -20.78 7.29
N GLY A 80 45.96 -21.00 6.24
CA GLY A 80 45.65 -22.34 5.73
C GLY A 80 44.16 -22.57 5.51
N ASP A 81 43.81 -23.80 5.17
CA ASP A 81 42.46 -24.16 4.73
C ASP A 81 41.41 -24.05 5.84
N ILE A 82 41.74 -24.41 7.09
CA ILE A 82 40.80 -24.37 8.22
C ILE A 82 40.37 -22.93 8.55
N PRO A 83 41.28 -21.97 8.85
CA PRO A 83 40.90 -20.57 9.05
C PRO A 83 40.14 -19.97 7.85
N THR A 84 40.54 -20.31 6.63
CA THR A 84 39.92 -19.82 5.39
C THR A 84 38.49 -20.34 5.23
N TYR A 85 38.28 -21.63 5.47
CA TYR A 85 36.97 -22.28 5.43
C TYR A 85 36.05 -21.75 6.53
N LEU A 86 36.56 -21.60 7.78
CA LEU A 86 35.80 -21.06 8.90
C LEU A 86 35.34 -19.61 8.62
N LYS A 87 36.25 -18.73 8.15
CA LYS A 87 35.91 -17.35 7.76
C LYS A 87 34.77 -17.33 6.73
N LYS A 88 34.87 -18.16 5.68
CA LYS A 88 33.85 -18.27 4.62
C LYS A 88 32.51 -18.83 5.12
N TRP A 89 32.54 -19.85 5.97
CA TRP A 89 31.33 -20.46 6.53
C TRP A 89 30.61 -19.50 7.49
N ILE A 90 31.35 -18.84 8.38
CA ILE A 90 30.82 -17.88 9.35
C ILE A 90 30.23 -16.66 8.64
N ALA A 91 30.90 -16.12 7.62
CA ALA A 91 30.36 -15.03 6.81
C ALA A 91 29.02 -15.41 6.15
N ALA A 92 28.91 -16.64 5.62
CA ALA A 92 27.67 -17.15 5.05
C ALA A 92 26.57 -17.40 6.10
N TYR A 93 26.94 -17.91 7.28
CA TYR A 93 26.02 -18.11 8.40
C TYR A 93 25.49 -16.76 8.92
N ASP A 94 26.38 -15.82 9.26
CA ASP A 94 26.01 -14.51 9.80
C ASP A 94 25.13 -13.75 8.81
N LYS A 95 25.43 -13.81 7.51
CA LYS A 95 24.59 -13.26 6.44
C LYS A 95 23.18 -13.89 6.42
N GLY A 96 23.10 -15.22 6.50
CA GLY A 96 21.82 -15.93 6.60
C GLY A 96 21.04 -15.59 7.87
N ALA A 97 21.73 -15.44 9.00
CA ALA A 97 21.15 -15.05 10.28
C ALA A 97 20.63 -13.61 10.26
N ARG A 98 21.37 -12.65 9.66
CA ARG A 98 20.90 -11.28 9.42
C ARG A 98 19.60 -11.28 8.62
N GLN A 99 19.57 -11.99 7.49
CA GLN A 99 18.37 -12.12 6.64
C GLN A 99 17.19 -12.77 7.37
N GLY A 100 17.44 -13.79 8.21
CA GLY A 100 16.42 -14.48 9.00
C GLY A 100 15.85 -13.64 10.16
N ARG A 101 16.66 -12.83 10.84
CA ARG A 101 16.24 -11.98 11.98
C ARG A 101 15.48 -10.72 11.56
N PHE A 102 15.75 -10.19 10.38
CA PHE A 102 15.22 -8.89 9.93
C PHE A 102 13.69 -8.78 9.96
N GLN A 103 12.94 -9.75 9.40
CA GLN A 103 11.47 -9.70 9.40
C GLN A 103 10.82 -9.94 10.78
N PRO A 104 11.29 -10.91 11.59
CA PRO A 104 10.87 -11.03 12.99
C PRO A 104 11.07 -9.74 13.79
N LEU A 105 12.23 -9.09 13.67
CA LEU A 105 12.50 -7.81 14.34
C LEU A 105 11.51 -6.72 13.89
N LEU A 106 11.21 -6.66 12.59
CA LEU A 106 10.37 -5.62 12.00
C LEU A 106 8.87 -5.77 12.35
N TYR A 107 8.32 -6.98 12.18
CA TYR A 107 6.87 -7.20 12.23
C TYR A 107 6.39 -7.87 13.52
N ASN A 108 7.19 -8.77 14.10
CA ASN A 108 6.79 -9.57 15.27
C ASN A 108 7.24 -8.90 16.58
N GLU A 109 8.54 -8.63 16.71
CA GLU A 109 9.14 -8.00 17.89
C GLU A 109 8.98 -6.46 17.90
N LYS A 110 8.71 -5.86 16.73
CA LYS A 110 8.56 -4.41 16.53
C LYS A 110 9.76 -3.59 17.02
N LYS A 111 10.95 -4.17 16.99
CA LYS A 111 12.23 -3.52 17.29
C LYS A 111 12.70 -2.71 16.07
N TYR A 112 11.92 -1.70 15.71
CA TYR A 112 12.08 -0.95 14.46
C TYR A 112 13.51 -0.44 14.24
N THR A 113 14.16 0.14 15.25
CA THR A 113 15.54 0.64 15.12
C THR A 113 16.54 -0.48 14.77
N GLU A 114 16.45 -1.64 15.43
CA GLU A 114 17.32 -2.80 15.15
C GLU A 114 17.01 -3.37 13.76
N ALA A 115 15.73 -3.51 13.41
CA ALA A 115 15.29 -3.99 12.11
C ALA A 115 15.76 -3.11 10.95
N LEU A 116 15.60 -1.78 11.06
CA LEU A 116 15.98 -0.84 10.01
C LEU A 116 17.50 -0.71 9.86
N GLY A 117 18.26 -0.78 10.96
CA GLY A 117 19.72 -0.88 10.90
C GLY A 117 20.16 -2.14 10.15
N LEU A 118 19.60 -3.29 10.54
CA LEU A 118 19.88 -4.58 9.91
C LEU A 118 19.49 -4.63 8.43
N GLY A 119 18.37 -4.02 8.05
CA GLY A 119 17.95 -3.89 6.65
C GLY A 119 18.90 -3.03 5.83
N LYS A 120 19.45 -1.94 6.41
CA LYS A 120 20.50 -1.12 5.77
C LYS A 120 21.80 -1.91 5.54
N GLU A 121 22.23 -2.70 6.51
CA GLU A 121 23.39 -3.61 6.33
C GLU A 121 23.18 -4.61 5.19
N ILE A 122 22.00 -5.24 5.12
CA ILE A 122 21.70 -6.22 4.06
C ILE A 122 21.66 -5.54 2.68
N LEU A 123 21.11 -4.32 2.58
CA LEU A 123 21.07 -3.57 1.32
C LEU A 123 22.43 -2.98 0.91
N ALA A 124 23.37 -2.79 1.83
CA ALA A 124 24.74 -2.42 1.49
C ALA A 124 25.48 -3.57 0.78
N GLU A 125 25.20 -4.83 1.13
CA GLU A 125 25.72 -6.01 0.42
C GLU A 125 24.90 -6.41 -0.80
N GLU A 126 23.57 -6.21 -0.76
CA GLU A 126 22.61 -6.63 -1.77
C GLU A 126 21.63 -5.49 -2.12
N PRO A 127 22.07 -4.45 -2.86
CA PRO A 127 21.26 -3.25 -3.11
C PRO A 127 19.99 -3.49 -3.94
N GLU A 128 19.89 -4.65 -4.60
CA GLU A 128 18.68 -5.09 -5.31
C GLU A 128 17.95 -6.25 -4.60
N ASN A 129 18.19 -6.50 -3.29
CA ASN A 129 17.39 -7.45 -2.53
C ASN A 129 15.96 -6.93 -2.40
N LEU A 130 15.13 -7.26 -3.39
CA LEU A 130 13.76 -6.79 -3.52
C LEU A 130 12.93 -7.07 -2.26
N ARG A 131 13.17 -8.18 -1.58
CA ARG A 131 12.42 -8.48 -0.37
C ARG A 131 12.74 -7.49 0.75
N VAL A 132 14.02 -7.20 0.98
CA VAL A 132 14.43 -6.20 1.96
C VAL A 132 14.02 -4.79 1.52
N LEU A 133 14.02 -4.45 0.23
CA LEU A 133 13.50 -3.17 -0.27
C LEU A 133 12.00 -2.99 0.02
N ILE A 134 11.17 -4.03 -0.20
CA ILE A 134 9.74 -4.03 0.14
C ILE A 134 9.54 -3.80 1.64
N ASP A 135 10.21 -4.63 2.46
CA ASP A 135 10.11 -4.59 3.92
C ASP A 135 10.65 -3.27 4.49
N MET A 136 11.70 -2.68 3.92
CA MET A 136 12.24 -1.39 4.33
C MET A 136 11.33 -0.23 3.93
N GLY A 137 10.69 -0.28 2.75
CA GLY A 137 9.75 0.75 2.31
C GLY A 137 8.51 0.81 3.20
N TRP A 138 7.85 -0.32 3.43
CA TRP A 138 6.68 -0.40 4.31
C TRP A 138 7.05 -0.29 5.80
N GLY A 139 8.12 -0.98 6.21
CA GLY A 139 8.58 -1.03 7.59
C GLY A 139 9.09 0.30 8.13
N SER A 140 9.77 1.11 7.32
CA SER A 140 10.18 2.46 7.73
C SER A 140 8.98 3.39 7.93
N TYR A 141 7.92 3.24 7.14
CA TYR A 141 6.66 3.96 7.35
C TYR A 141 5.94 3.51 8.63
N LEU A 142 5.86 2.20 8.90
CA LEU A 142 5.34 1.68 10.17
C LEU A 142 6.14 2.19 11.37
N ALA A 143 7.47 2.21 11.26
CA ALA A 143 8.37 2.74 12.28
C ALA A 143 8.17 4.24 12.50
N ALA A 144 8.03 5.04 11.43
CA ALA A 144 7.78 6.47 11.51
C ALA A 144 6.51 6.78 12.33
N VAL A 145 5.42 6.04 12.07
CA VAL A 145 4.16 6.17 12.80
C VAL A 145 4.29 5.70 14.26
N ALA A 146 4.86 4.51 14.47
CA ALA A 146 4.97 3.91 15.81
C ALA A 146 5.91 4.67 16.75
N LEU A 147 7.03 5.18 16.22
CA LEU A 147 8.04 5.94 16.98
C LEU A 147 7.78 7.45 16.98
N LYS A 148 6.75 7.92 16.24
CA LYS A 148 6.48 9.34 15.98
C LYS A 148 7.68 10.10 15.41
N ASN A 149 8.45 9.43 14.55
CA ASN A 149 9.65 10.00 13.93
C ASN A 149 9.49 10.13 12.41
N GLU A 150 9.10 11.32 11.95
CA GLU A 150 8.94 11.62 10.52
C GLU A 150 10.26 11.55 9.73
N SER A 151 11.44 11.55 10.38
CA SER A 151 12.73 11.45 9.68
C SER A 151 12.94 10.11 8.96
N LEU A 152 12.14 9.09 9.28
CA LEU A 152 12.18 7.77 8.64
C LEU A 152 11.39 7.73 7.31
N ASN A 153 10.60 8.78 7.01
CA ASN A 153 9.75 8.81 5.83
C ASN A 153 10.54 8.96 4.51
N SER A 154 11.65 9.69 4.48
CA SER A 154 12.51 9.82 3.29
C SER A 154 13.13 8.49 2.87
N ASP A 155 13.61 7.73 3.85
CA ASP A 155 14.12 6.37 3.65
C ASP A 155 13.00 5.44 3.16
N ALA A 156 11.82 5.50 3.80
CA ALA A 156 10.63 4.73 3.39
C ALA A 156 10.28 4.95 1.91
N VAL A 157 10.19 6.21 1.47
CA VAL A 157 9.91 6.56 0.07
C VAL A 157 11.00 6.07 -0.88
N THR A 158 12.27 6.20 -0.50
CA THR A 158 13.42 5.77 -1.32
C THR A 158 13.38 4.27 -1.59
N TYR A 159 13.21 3.46 -0.53
CA TYR A 159 13.12 2.00 -0.66
C TYR A 159 11.83 1.57 -1.37
N ALA A 160 10.69 2.23 -1.12
CA ALA A 160 9.43 1.93 -1.78
C ALA A 160 9.49 2.19 -3.29
N LYS A 161 10.04 3.33 -3.73
CA LYS A 161 10.25 3.64 -5.16
C LYS A 161 11.15 2.60 -5.84
N LYS A 162 12.25 2.19 -5.19
CA LYS A 162 13.15 1.17 -5.74
C LYS A 162 12.48 -0.21 -5.81
N ALA A 163 11.70 -0.60 -4.80
CA ALA A 163 10.92 -1.83 -4.81
C ALA A 163 9.87 -1.84 -5.95
N ILE A 164 9.10 -0.75 -6.11
CA ILE A 164 8.13 -0.58 -7.21
C ILE A 164 8.83 -0.77 -8.56
N GLN A 165 9.94 -0.06 -8.81
CA GLN A 165 10.70 -0.16 -10.07
C GLN A 165 11.07 -1.61 -10.40
N LEU A 166 11.55 -2.37 -9.43
CA LEU A 166 11.96 -3.76 -9.64
C LEU A 166 10.76 -4.69 -9.86
N ILE A 167 9.64 -4.47 -9.17
CA ILE A 167 8.39 -5.25 -9.32
C ILE A 167 7.72 -4.99 -10.67
N GLU A 168 7.75 -3.75 -11.15
CA GLU A 168 7.25 -3.35 -12.47
C GLU A 168 8.17 -3.87 -13.60
N ALA A 169 9.48 -3.93 -13.37
CA ALA A 169 10.44 -4.68 -14.19
C ALA A 169 10.33 -6.22 -14.06
N ASN A 170 9.19 -6.72 -13.56
CA ASN A 170 8.85 -8.13 -13.41
C ASN A 170 9.79 -8.97 -12.51
N LYS A 171 10.61 -8.36 -11.65
CA LYS A 171 11.27 -9.09 -10.56
C LYS A 171 10.24 -9.44 -9.48
N ALA A 172 10.44 -10.58 -8.82
CA ALA A 172 9.62 -11.04 -7.71
C ALA A 172 10.51 -11.47 -6.52
N PRO A 173 10.12 -11.18 -5.26
CA PRO A 173 10.79 -11.72 -4.09
C PRO A 173 10.51 -13.23 -3.96
N ALA A 174 11.27 -13.91 -3.11
CA ALA A 174 11.02 -15.32 -2.79
C ALA A 174 9.67 -15.57 -2.07
N SER A 175 9.10 -14.53 -1.45
CA SER A 175 7.79 -14.55 -0.78
C SER A 175 7.24 -13.13 -0.70
N TRP A 176 5.94 -12.96 -0.96
CA TRP A 176 5.23 -11.68 -0.90
C TRP A 176 4.79 -11.27 0.52
N ALA A 177 4.93 -12.16 1.52
CA ALA A 177 4.54 -11.88 2.91
C ALA A 177 5.11 -10.53 3.42
N PRO A 178 4.54 -9.86 4.45
CA PRO A 178 3.24 -10.14 5.04
C PRO A 178 2.06 -9.89 4.08
N PHE A 179 2.31 -9.32 2.90
CA PHE A 179 1.31 -9.17 1.83
C PHE A 179 0.98 -10.52 1.17
N LYS A 180 -0.19 -10.60 0.57
CA LYS A 180 -0.74 -11.81 -0.08
C LYS A 180 -0.29 -11.92 -1.54
N SER A 181 0.05 -10.81 -2.20
CA SER A 181 0.32 -10.78 -3.64
C SER A 181 1.25 -9.63 -4.09
N LYS A 182 1.67 -9.70 -5.37
CA LYS A 182 2.34 -8.61 -6.09
C LYS A 182 1.51 -7.31 -6.06
N GLU A 183 0.21 -7.43 -6.31
CA GLU A 183 -0.73 -6.30 -6.34
C GLU A 183 -0.88 -5.65 -4.97
N GLU A 184 -1.10 -6.43 -3.90
CA GLU A 184 -1.19 -5.88 -2.54
C GLU A 184 0.13 -5.20 -2.14
N THR A 185 1.28 -5.81 -2.46
CA THR A 185 2.60 -5.20 -2.24
C THR A 185 2.72 -3.85 -2.96
N LEU A 186 2.39 -3.79 -4.26
CA LEU A 186 2.43 -2.54 -5.02
C LEU A 186 1.48 -1.49 -4.44
N ALA A 187 0.25 -1.86 -4.07
CA ALA A 187 -0.73 -0.94 -3.51
C ALA A 187 -0.21 -0.27 -2.23
N TYR A 188 0.39 -1.03 -1.31
CA TYR A 188 1.00 -0.51 -0.08
C TYR A 188 2.25 0.35 -0.35
N LEU A 189 3.14 -0.05 -1.26
CA LEU A 189 4.32 0.76 -1.60
C LEU A 189 3.93 2.09 -2.28
N TYR A 190 2.97 2.05 -3.21
CA TYR A 190 2.39 3.26 -3.79
C TYR A 190 1.70 4.13 -2.73
N ASN A 191 1.09 3.53 -1.71
CA ASN A 191 0.53 4.26 -0.58
C ASN A 191 1.59 5.01 0.22
N VAL A 192 2.72 4.37 0.52
CA VAL A 192 3.86 5.00 1.21
C VAL A 192 4.39 6.19 0.43
N VAL A 193 4.69 6.01 -0.87
CA VAL A 193 5.15 7.12 -1.74
C VAL A 193 4.12 8.24 -1.76
N GLY A 194 2.85 7.89 -1.95
CA GLY A 194 1.74 8.83 -2.04
C GLY A 194 1.54 9.69 -0.78
N ARG A 195 1.39 9.05 0.38
CA ARG A 195 1.14 9.74 1.66
C ARG A 195 2.28 10.68 2.06
N GLN A 196 3.52 10.28 1.82
CA GLN A 196 4.68 11.10 2.19
C GLN A 196 4.93 12.26 1.22
N ALA A 197 4.44 12.16 -0.02
CA ALA A 197 4.55 13.24 -1.01
C ALA A 197 3.48 14.34 -0.83
N VAL A 198 2.39 14.13 -0.08
CA VAL A 198 1.23 15.07 -0.01
C VAL A 198 1.63 16.52 0.28
N LYS A 199 2.59 16.74 1.20
CA LYS A 199 3.04 18.10 1.60
C LYS A 199 4.11 18.69 0.69
N SER A 200 4.97 17.86 0.10
CA SER A 200 6.22 18.30 -0.57
C SER A 200 6.19 18.16 -2.09
N ASN A 201 5.36 17.26 -2.62
CA ASN A 201 5.16 17.03 -4.04
C ASN A 201 3.74 16.48 -4.30
N PRO A 202 2.70 17.34 -4.26
CA PRO A 202 1.31 16.91 -4.45
C PRO A 202 1.05 16.19 -5.78
N ALA A 203 1.83 16.50 -6.83
CA ALA A 203 1.71 15.83 -8.13
C ALA A 203 2.18 14.36 -8.07
N GLU A 204 3.29 14.07 -7.36
CA GLU A 204 3.69 12.69 -7.08
C GLU A 204 2.70 11.99 -6.14
N ALA A 205 2.19 12.71 -5.13
CA ALA A 205 1.19 12.20 -4.20
C ALA A 205 -0.06 11.70 -4.93
N LEU A 206 -0.64 12.51 -5.82
CA LEU A 206 -1.78 12.15 -6.65
C LEU A 206 -1.51 10.88 -7.48
N ASN A 207 -0.41 10.86 -8.24
CA ASN A 207 -0.07 9.72 -9.10
C ASN A 207 0.06 8.41 -8.31
N ALA A 208 0.72 8.45 -7.15
CA ALA A 208 0.95 7.27 -6.34
C ALA A 208 -0.31 6.84 -5.55
N LEU A 209 -1.05 7.77 -4.95
CA LEU A 209 -2.30 7.45 -4.22
C LEU A 209 -3.39 6.90 -5.15
N ILE A 210 -3.56 7.46 -6.36
CA ILE A 210 -4.53 6.97 -7.34
C ILE A 210 -4.19 5.53 -7.76
N LYS A 211 -2.92 5.24 -8.09
CA LYS A 211 -2.46 3.88 -8.37
C LYS A 211 -2.70 2.92 -7.19
N SER A 212 -2.49 3.39 -5.96
CA SER A 212 -2.69 2.61 -4.73
C SER A 212 -4.16 2.17 -4.55
N VAL A 213 -5.13 3.07 -4.74
CA VAL A 213 -6.57 2.77 -4.54
C VAL A 213 -7.28 2.19 -5.77
N GLN A 214 -6.62 2.17 -6.94
CA GLN A 214 -7.12 1.47 -8.14
C GLN A 214 -6.92 -0.05 -8.06
N MET A 215 -6.04 -0.54 -7.19
CA MET A 215 -5.80 -1.96 -6.95
C MET A 215 -6.85 -2.53 -5.98
N GLU A 216 -7.30 -3.77 -6.18
CA GLU A 216 -8.39 -4.39 -5.41
C GLU A 216 -7.92 -4.89 -4.04
N THR A 217 -7.57 -3.94 -3.17
CA THR A 217 -6.96 -4.16 -1.85
C THR A 217 -7.74 -3.43 -0.76
N GLU A 218 -7.47 -3.74 0.51
CA GLU A 218 -8.12 -3.04 1.63
C GLU A 218 -7.81 -1.53 1.67
N LEU A 219 -6.75 -1.06 0.99
CA LEU A 219 -6.45 0.37 0.85
C LEU A 219 -7.52 1.12 0.04
N LYS A 220 -8.22 0.45 -0.87
CA LYS A 220 -9.38 1.00 -1.60
C LYS A 220 -10.58 1.28 -0.68
N LYS A 221 -10.56 0.79 0.57
CA LYS A 221 -11.58 1.03 1.59
C LYS A 221 -11.13 2.00 2.70
N ASP A 222 -9.87 2.41 2.73
CA ASP A 222 -9.37 3.37 3.73
C ASP A 222 -9.74 4.81 3.30
N PRO A 223 -10.64 5.50 4.03
CA PRO A 223 -11.06 6.86 3.67
C PRO A 223 -9.91 7.87 3.67
N TRP A 224 -8.84 7.63 4.44
CA TRP A 224 -7.65 8.50 4.44
C TRP A 224 -7.01 8.62 3.06
N ASN A 225 -7.02 7.55 2.26
CA ASN A 225 -6.41 7.60 0.92
C ASN A 225 -7.14 8.59 0.01
N TYR A 226 -8.47 8.62 0.08
CA TYR A 226 -9.28 9.55 -0.68
C TYR A 226 -9.21 10.97 -0.15
N TYR A 227 -9.13 11.17 1.17
CA TYR A 227 -8.81 12.48 1.75
C TYR A 227 -7.47 13.02 1.24
N PHE A 228 -6.41 12.21 1.26
CA PHE A 228 -5.09 12.63 0.77
C PHE A 228 -5.06 12.87 -0.74
N ILE A 229 -5.88 12.18 -1.54
CA ILE A 229 -6.10 12.51 -2.96
C ILE A 229 -6.73 13.91 -3.09
N GLY A 230 -7.83 14.18 -2.36
CA GLY A 230 -8.49 15.49 -2.36
C GLY A 230 -7.53 16.62 -1.96
N ALA A 231 -6.83 16.45 -0.83
CA ALA A 231 -5.85 17.42 -0.32
C ALA A 231 -4.68 17.64 -1.29
N SER A 232 -4.25 16.62 -2.04
CA SER A 232 -3.17 16.74 -3.02
C SER A 232 -3.62 17.43 -4.32
N TYR A 233 -4.91 17.31 -4.70
CA TYR A 233 -5.48 18.13 -5.78
C TYR A 233 -5.56 19.60 -5.35
N GLU A 234 -5.98 19.85 -4.10
CA GLU A 234 -6.14 21.18 -3.52
C GLU A 234 -4.81 21.95 -3.42
N SER A 235 -3.80 21.34 -2.79
CA SER A 235 -2.48 21.93 -2.59
C SER A 235 -1.58 21.94 -3.83
N GLY A 236 -1.91 21.16 -4.86
CA GLY A 236 -1.17 21.05 -6.11
C GLY A 236 -1.87 21.76 -7.28
N PRO A 237 -2.50 21.03 -8.21
CA PRO A 237 -3.02 21.59 -9.45
C PRO A 237 -4.09 22.68 -9.25
N TYR A 238 -4.93 22.60 -8.20
CA TYR A 238 -5.91 23.65 -7.93
C TYR A 238 -5.23 24.96 -7.50
N ALA A 239 -4.28 24.90 -6.55
CA ALA A 239 -3.53 26.07 -6.10
C ALA A 239 -2.83 26.77 -7.29
N THR A 240 -2.15 25.99 -8.15
CA THR A 240 -1.46 26.52 -9.34
C THR A 240 -2.42 27.14 -10.36
N LEU A 241 -3.45 26.41 -10.80
CA LEU A 241 -4.36 26.88 -11.85
C LEU A 241 -5.24 28.05 -11.37
N SER A 242 -5.69 28.03 -10.11
CA SER A 242 -6.47 29.14 -9.56
C SER A 242 -5.63 30.41 -9.35
N ALA A 243 -4.32 30.29 -9.06
CA ALA A 243 -3.40 31.41 -9.00
C ALA A 243 -3.14 32.02 -10.40
N ASP A 244 -2.90 31.18 -11.42
CA ASP A 244 -2.76 31.64 -12.82
C ASP A 244 -4.04 32.36 -13.29
N TYR A 245 -5.20 31.74 -13.06
CA TYR A 245 -6.49 32.32 -13.40
C TYR A 245 -6.70 33.69 -12.76
N LYS A 246 -6.47 33.81 -11.44
CA LYS A 246 -6.58 35.09 -10.73
C LYS A 246 -5.64 36.14 -11.30
N THR A 247 -4.37 35.79 -11.52
CA THR A 247 -3.34 36.70 -12.04
C THR A 247 -3.69 37.21 -13.44
N ARG A 248 -4.23 36.33 -14.30
CA ARG A 248 -4.45 36.64 -15.72
C ARG A 248 -5.83 37.23 -16.01
N PHE A 249 -6.88 36.86 -15.27
CA PHE A 249 -8.27 37.14 -15.66
C PHE A 249 -9.13 37.80 -14.56
N ALA A 250 -8.72 37.83 -13.28
CA ALA A 250 -9.55 38.46 -12.25
C ALA A 250 -9.71 39.97 -12.51
N GLY A 251 -10.96 40.46 -12.35
CA GLY A 251 -11.31 41.87 -12.59
C GLY A 251 -11.29 42.31 -14.06
N LYS A 252 -11.13 41.39 -15.01
CA LYS A 252 -11.14 41.67 -16.45
C LYS A 252 -12.44 41.16 -17.09
N ASN A 253 -12.73 41.66 -18.29
CA ASN A 253 -13.82 41.15 -19.11
C ASN A 253 -13.59 39.67 -19.44
N GLU A 254 -14.69 38.92 -19.50
CA GLU A 254 -14.69 37.50 -19.82
C GLU A 254 -14.29 37.27 -21.29
N THR A 255 -13.39 36.32 -21.54
CA THR A 255 -12.93 35.93 -22.88
C THR A 255 -13.05 34.41 -23.08
N PRO A 256 -12.94 33.87 -24.31
CA PRO A 256 -12.88 32.43 -24.53
C PRO A 256 -11.74 31.76 -23.75
N GLU A 257 -10.59 32.44 -23.63
CA GLU A 257 -9.42 31.97 -22.88
C GLU A 257 -9.67 31.98 -21.37
N SER A 258 -10.38 32.99 -20.84
CA SER A 258 -10.74 33.00 -19.42
C SER A 258 -11.72 31.88 -19.09
N LYS A 259 -12.72 31.64 -19.95
CA LYS A 259 -13.64 30.48 -19.82
C LYS A 259 -12.89 29.16 -19.82
N LEU A 260 -11.94 29.00 -20.75
CA LEU A 260 -11.15 27.79 -20.86
C LEU A 260 -10.26 27.57 -19.62
N ALA A 261 -9.64 28.63 -19.10
CA ALA A 261 -8.83 28.56 -17.90
C ALA A 261 -9.69 28.25 -16.64
N LEU A 262 -10.87 28.86 -16.51
CA LEU A 262 -11.81 28.57 -15.42
C LEU A 262 -12.30 27.12 -15.48
N GLU A 263 -12.60 26.60 -16.67
CA GLU A 263 -13.09 25.23 -16.81
C GLU A 263 -11.98 24.19 -16.53
N ASN A 264 -10.71 24.51 -16.83
CA ASN A 264 -9.57 23.71 -16.36
C ASN A 264 -9.45 23.70 -14.82
N VAL A 265 -9.72 24.83 -14.13
CA VAL A 265 -9.82 24.87 -12.66
C VAL A 265 -10.98 24.00 -12.16
N ASN A 266 -12.16 24.13 -12.79
CA ASN A 266 -13.36 23.37 -12.43
C ASN A 266 -13.11 21.86 -12.49
N GLN A 267 -12.47 21.35 -13.54
CA GLN A 267 -12.16 19.91 -13.64
C GLN A 267 -11.35 19.38 -12.47
N VAL A 268 -10.41 20.16 -11.92
CA VAL A 268 -9.66 19.78 -10.71
C VAL A 268 -10.59 19.77 -9.50
N VAL A 269 -11.46 20.78 -9.36
CA VAL A 269 -12.45 20.84 -8.27
C VAL A 269 -13.42 19.65 -8.31
N ASP A 270 -13.83 19.17 -9.49
CA ASP A 270 -14.65 17.94 -9.59
C ASP A 270 -13.91 16.71 -9.04
N ARG A 271 -12.58 16.63 -9.22
CA ARG A 271 -11.77 15.54 -8.65
C ARG A 271 -11.61 15.67 -7.14
N MET A 272 -11.52 16.90 -6.62
CA MET A 272 -11.50 17.18 -5.18
C MET A 272 -12.83 16.77 -4.53
N ILE A 273 -13.96 17.14 -5.16
CA ILE A 273 -15.30 16.78 -4.71
C ILE A 273 -15.49 15.26 -4.69
N ASP A 274 -15.16 14.55 -5.78
CA ASP A 274 -15.25 13.09 -5.82
C ASP A 274 -14.37 12.43 -4.74
N ALA A 275 -13.13 12.89 -4.58
CA ALA A 275 -12.20 12.33 -3.59
C ALA A 275 -12.68 12.58 -2.13
N TYR A 276 -13.08 13.80 -1.78
CA TYR A 276 -13.60 14.08 -0.44
C TYR A 276 -14.95 13.37 -0.19
N ALA A 277 -15.82 13.25 -1.18
CA ALA A 277 -17.06 12.47 -1.09
C ALA A 277 -16.77 10.99 -0.80
N ARG A 278 -15.78 10.38 -1.47
CA ARG A 278 -15.34 8.99 -1.18
C ARG A 278 -14.81 8.85 0.24
N ALA A 279 -14.03 9.82 0.73
CA ALA A 279 -13.52 9.82 2.10
C ALA A 279 -14.68 9.85 3.13
N VAL A 280 -15.66 10.75 2.94
CA VAL A 280 -16.84 10.86 3.82
C VAL A 280 -17.73 9.61 3.74
N ALA A 281 -17.92 9.04 2.56
CA ALA A 281 -18.71 7.83 2.35
C ALA A 281 -18.08 6.60 3.01
N LEU A 282 -16.78 6.38 2.80
CA LEU A 282 -16.02 5.26 3.40
C LEU A 282 -15.82 5.40 4.91
N ALA A 283 -15.78 6.62 5.43
CA ALA A 283 -15.77 6.85 6.89
C ALA A 283 -17.03 6.32 7.58
N GLY A 284 -18.18 6.36 6.88
CA GLY A 284 -19.44 5.79 7.34
C GLY A 284 -19.81 6.21 8.77
N SER A 285 -20.10 5.23 9.61
CA SER A 285 -20.34 5.38 11.06
C SER A 285 -19.18 4.86 11.92
N ASP A 286 -18.00 4.59 11.35
CA ASP A 286 -16.85 4.08 12.11
C ASP A 286 -16.36 5.15 13.10
N ALA A 287 -16.36 4.80 14.39
CA ALA A 287 -15.91 5.64 15.49
C ALA A 287 -14.47 6.17 15.28
N LYS A 288 -13.60 5.38 14.63
CA LYS A 288 -12.22 5.74 14.32
C LYS A 288 -12.11 7.00 13.47
N TYR A 289 -13.09 7.26 12.60
CA TYR A 289 -13.04 8.36 11.63
C TYR A 289 -14.00 9.50 11.93
N GLN A 290 -14.86 9.45 12.96
CA GLN A 290 -15.92 10.46 13.13
C GLN A 290 -15.40 11.89 13.26
N ALA A 291 -14.27 12.11 13.95
CA ALA A 291 -13.65 13.42 14.02
C ALA A 291 -13.22 13.92 12.63
N ASN A 292 -12.42 13.13 11.91
CA ASN A 292 -11.91 13.51 10.59
C ASN A 292 -13.02 13.59 9.53
N LYS A 293 -14.05 12.75 9.62
CA LYS A 293 -15.22 12.77 8.73
C LYS A 293 -15.91 14.13 8.74
N LYS A 294 -15.96 14.82 9.90
CA LYS A 294 -16.47 16.19 9.96
C LYS A 294 -15.59 17.12 9.13
N ASP A 295 -14.28 17.13 9.35
CA ASP A 295 -13.35 17.99 8.61
C ASP A 295 -13.43 17.73 7.09
N TRP A 296 -13.54 16.45 6.69
CA TRP A 296 -13.68 16.02 5.30
C TRP A 296 -15.02 16.45 4.68
N LEU A 297 -16.11 16.44 5.46
CA LEU A 297 -17.42 16.92 5.03
C LEU A 297 -17.47 18.44 4.92
N ASP A 298 -16.80 19.18 5.82
CA ASP A 298 -16.71 20.64 5.75
C ASP A 298 -15.90 21.08 4.49
N ALA A 299 -14.78 20.41 4.21
CA ALA A 299 -14.02 20.61 2.97
C ALA A 299 -14.84 20.26 1.72
N LEU A 300 -15.50 19.10 1.71
CA LEU A 300 -16.40 18.68 0.63
C LEU A 300 -17.52 19.69 0.38
N SER A 301 -18.20 20.14 1.44
CA SER A 301 -19.31 21.10 1.35
C SER A 301 -18.85 22.43 0.77
N THR A 302 -17.66 22.89 1.14
CA THR A 302 -17.04 24.11 0.60
C THR A 302 -16.84 24.01 -0.91
N TRP A 303 -16.19 22.94 -1.39
CA TRP A 303 -15.92 22.74 -2.82
C TRP A 303 -17.20 22.43 -3.61
N TYR A 304 -18.14 21.69 -3.03
CA TYR A 304 -19.44 21.42 -3.62
C TYR A 304 -20.23 22.72 -3.85
N LYS A 305 -20.33 23.59 -2.83
CA LYS A 305 -21.02 24.89 -2.90
C LYS A 305 -20.39 25.81 -3.94
N TYR A 306 -19.07 25.85 -4.03
CA TYR A 306 -18.36 26.57 -5.09
C TYR A 306 -18.82 26.14 -6.51
N ARG A 307 -19.14 24.86 -6.71
CA ARG A 307 -19.62 24.32 -8.00
C ARG A 307 -21.14 24.34 -8.21
N HIS A 308 -21.92 24.54 -7.16
CA HIS A 308 -23.39 24.41 -7.21
C HIS A 308 -24.10 25.69 -6.73
N ASN A 309 -23.64 26.86 -7.17
CA ASN A 309 -24.26 28.17 -6.89
C ASN A 309 -24.49 28.42 -5.38
N SER A 310 -23.49 28.09 -4.56
CA SER A 310 -23.53 28.15 -3.09
C SER A 310 -24.53 27.21 -2.39
N SER A 311 -25.15 26.28 -3.13
CA SER A 311 -26.10 25.28 -2.61
C SER A 311 -25.42 23.96 -2.22
N ASP A 312 -25.97 23.28 -1.22
CA ASP A 312 -25.68 21.88 -0.85
C ASP A 312 -26.78 20.89 -1.31
N ALA A 313 -27.79 21.36 -2.04
CA ALA A 313 -28.81 20.49 -2.64
C ALA A 313 -28.16 19.47 -3.59
N GLY A 314 -28.36 18.16 -3.34
CA GLY A 314 -27.73 17.08 -4.09
C GLY A 314 -26.45 16.51 -3.47
N LEU A 315 -25.91 17.12 -2.40
CA LEU A 315 -24.66 16.68 -1.77
C LEU A 315 -24.78 15.30 -1.11
N ASN A 316 -25.88 15.02 -0.41
CA ASN A 316 -26.08 13.74 0.26
C ASN A 316 -26.26 12.60 -0.77
N GLU A 317 -26.98 12.88 -1.85
CA GLU A 317 -27.18 11.98 -2.99
C GLU A 317 -25.86 11.68 -3.70
N MET A 318 -24.99 12.69 -3.85
CA MET A 318 -23.63 12.51 -4.37
C MET A 318 -22.79 11.62 -3.44
N ILE A 319 -22.77 11.87 -2.13
CA ILE A 319 -22.01 11.06 -1.16
C ILE A 319 -22.50 9.61 -1.17
N ALA A 320 -23.82 9.38 -1.22
CA ALA A 320 -24.40 8.04 -1.31
C ALA A 320 -24.04 7.31 -2.61
N GLY A 321 -23.94 8.04 -3.73
CA GLY A 321 -23.67 7.49 -5.06
C GLY A 321 -22.20 7.46 -5.50
N VAL A 322 -21.26 8.07 -4.77
CA VAL A 322 -19.88 8.24 -5.26
C VAL A 322 -19.12 6.90 -5.39
N LEU A 323 -19.35 5.96 -4.48
CA LEU A 323 -18.64 4.68 -4.43
C LEU A 323 -19.08 3.68 -5.51
N SER A 324 -20.24 3.89 -6.16
CA SER A 324 -20.66 3.07 -7.30
C SER A 324 -20.02 3.51 -8.62
N LYS A 325 -19.37 4.67 -8.65
CA LYS A 325 -18.64 5.20 -9.81
C LYS A 325 -17.16 4.83 -9.71
N PRO A 326 -16.47 4.48 -10.82
CA PRO A 326 -15.02 4.34 -10.83
C PRO A 326 -14.36 5.64 -10.40
N LEU A 327 -13.19 5.56 -9.76
CA LEU A 327 -12.40 6.74 -9.41
C LEU A 327 -12.02 7.48 -10.72
N PRO A 328 -12.35 8.77 -10.87
CA PRO A 328 -12.02 9.50 -12.09
C PRO A 328 -10.50 9.56 -12.31
N PRO A 329 -10.03 9.49 -13.58
CA PRO A 329 -8.62 9.68 -13.90
C PRO A 329 -8.17 11.11 -13.58
N LEU A 330 -6.86 11.32 -13.53
CA LEU A 330 -6.26 12.67 -13.48
C LEU A 330 -6.87 13.58 -14.56
N PRO A 331 -7.12 14.86 -14.25
CA PRO A 331 -7.71 15.79 -15.22
C PRO A 331 -6.72 16.07 -16.35
N THR A 332 -7.21 15.96 -17.58
CA THR A 332 -6.47 16.29 -18.80
C THR A 332 -6.79 17.73 -19.20
N PRO A 333 -5.80 18.63 -19.31
CA PRO A 333 -6.07 20.03 -19.66
C PRO A 333 -6.84 20.15 -20.98
N ILE A 334 -7.96 20.87 -20.96
CA ILE A 334 -8.76 21.14 -22.16
C ILE A 334 -8.18 22.34 -22.92
N MET A 335 -8.10 22.18 -24.24
CA MET A 335 -7.53 23.16 -25.17
C MET A 335 -8.59 23.93 -25.97
N THR A 336 -9.84 23.46 -25.96
CA THR A 336 -10.98 24.07 -26.63
C THR A 336 -12.19 24.05 -25.69
N LEU A 337 -13.05 25.06 -25.81
CA LEU A 337 -14.34 25.03 -25.16
C LEU A 337 -15.25 24.01 -25.87
N PRO A 338 -16.12 23.29 -25.14
CA PRO A 338 -17.20 22.52 -25.77
C PRO A 338 -18.00 23.43 -26.70
N ALA A 339 -18.34 22.93 -27.89
CA ALA A 339 -19.20 23.66 -28.81
C ALA A 339 -20.52 23.96 -28.09
N ALA A 340 -20.93 25.23 -28.07
CA ALA A 340 -22.19 25.62 -27.47
C ALA A 340 -23.32 24.87 -28.19
N THR A 341 -24.04 24.02 -27.46
CA THR A 341 -25.24 23.35 -27.99
C THR A 341 -26.16 24.43 -28.55
N PRO A 342 -26.52 24.37 -29.86
CA PRO A 342 -27.39 25.38 -30.44
C PRO A 342 -28.66 25.49 -29.60
N ALA A 343 -28.99 26.72 -29.18
CA ALA A 343 -30.23 26.96 -28.45
C ALA A 343 -31.39 26.40 -29.28
N ALA A 344 -32.18 25.50 -28.68
CA ALA A 344 -33.29 24.87 -29.36
C ALA A 344 -34.25 25.97 -29.85
N THR A 345 -34.27 26.20 -31.16
CA THR A 345 -35.20 27.16 -31.77
C THR A 345 -36.61 26.66 -31.53
N THR A 346 -37.32 27.31 -30.62
CA THR A 346 -38.73 27.02 -30.33
C THR A 346 -39.49 27.06 -31.65
N PRO A 347 -40.22 26.00 -32.05
CA PRO A 347 -40.98 26.04 -33.29
C PRO A 347 -42.03 27.15 -33.20
N THR A 348 -41.93 28.15 -34.07
CA THR A 348 -42.95 29.18 -34.18
C THR A 348 -44.21 28.52 -34.73
N THR A 349 -45.25 28.39 -33.91
CA THR A 349 -46.52 27.74 -34.27
C THR A 349 -47.28 28.54 -35.33
N GLY A 350 -46.94 28.32 -36.60
CA GLY A 350 -47.63 28.90 -37.75
C GLY A 350 -49.02 28.29 -37.93
N ASN A 351 -50.04 28.97 -37.41
CA ASN A 351 -51.43 28.56 -37.55
C ASN A 351 -52.05 29.13 -38.85
N SER A 352 -52.23 28.28 -39.86
CA SER A 352 -53.04 28.56 -41.05
C SER A 352 -53.54 27.25 -41.65
N GLY A 353 -54.86 27.08 -41.81
CA GLY A 353 -55.46 25.77 -42.11
C GLY A 353 -56.19 25.66 -43.45
N ALA A 354 -56.82 24.50 -43.60
CA ALA A 354 -57.93 24.16 -44.51
C ALA A 354 -57.66 23.91 -46.02
N ALA A 355 -57.73 22.62 -46.36
CA ALA A 355 -58.58 22.01 -47.39
C ALA A 355 -58.37 22.31 -48.91
N GLY A 356 -58.25 21.24 -49.69
CA GLY A 356 -58.35 21.22 -51.16
C GLY A 356 -57.92 19.85 -51.70
N ALA A 357 -58.69 19.23 -52.61
CA ALA A 357 -58.57 17.81 -52.91
C ALA A 357 -58.18 17.46 -54.37
N ASN A 358 -57.62 16.26 -54.50
CA ASN A 358 -57.90 15.24 -55.53
C ASN A 358 -57.08 15.18 -56.85
N SER A 359 -56.64 13.94 -57.18
CA SER A 359 -56.26 13.40 -58.52
C SER A 359 -55.11 14.09 -59.31
N SER A 360 -54.32 13.46 -60.19
CA SER A 360 -53.87 12.07 -60.46
C SER A 360 -52.66 12.17 -61.45
N SER A 361 -51.93 11.16 -61.95
CA SER A 361 -51.93 9.69 -61.86
C SER A 361 -50.49 9.17 -62.18
N GLY A 362 -50.24 7.85 -62.25
CA GLY A 362 -49.00 7.30 -62.83
C GLY A 362 -48.50 6.00 -62.19
N ALA A 363 -48.78 4.85 -62.80
CA ALA A 363 -48.41 3.52 -62.29
C ALA A 363 -47.49 2.75 -63.25
N ALA A 364 -46.53 1.97 -62.72
CA ALA A 364 -45.88 0.87 -63.45
C ALA A 364 -45.24 -0.20 -62.51
N ALA A 365 -45.84 -1.39 -62.52
CA ALA A 365 -45.26 -2.75 -62.37
C ALA A 365 -44.25 -3.14 -61.25
N SER A 366 -44.77 -3.94 -60.30
CA SER A 366 -44.30 -5.25 -59.74
C SER A 366 -43.20 -6.04 -60.50
N PRO A 367 -42.53 -7.09 -59.90
CA PRO A 367 -43.11 -8.01 -58.91
C PRO A 367 -42.25 -8.53 -57.72
N GLY A 368 -42.91 -8.68 -56.57
CA GLY A 368 -43.03 -9.94 -55.80
C GLY A 368 -41.80 -10.71 -55.26
N ALA A 369 -41.57 -10.63 -53.95
CA ALA A 369 -41.09 -11.75 -53.12
C ALA A 369 -41.52 -11.60 -51.65
N LYS A 370 -41.88 -12.71 -50.99
CA LYS A 370 -42.31 -12.81 -49.57
C LYS A 370 -41.38 -13.80 -48.84
N PRO A 371 -40.82 -13.44 -47.68
CA PRO A 371 -41.04 -14.23 -46.45
C PRO A 371 -41.50 -13.33 -45.30
N ALA A 372 -42.58 -13.65 -44.57
CA ALA A 372 -42.65 -14.66 -43.51
C ALA A 372 -42.08 -14.18 -42.16
N SER A 373 -42.98 -13.96 -41.21
CA SER A 373 -42.69 -13.63 -39.81
C SER A 373 -41.91 -14.74 -39.11
N ALA A 374 -40.89 -14.38 -38.34
CA ALA A 374 -40.19 -15.28 -37.42
C ALA A 374 -40.37 -14.77 -35.99
N ALA A 375 -40.82 -15.65 -35.10
CA ALA A 375 -41.11 -15.31 -33.71
C ALA A 375 -39.83 -15.03 -32.91
N ALA A 376 -39.89 -14.05 -32.01
CA ALA A 376 -38.84 -13.82 -31.02
C ALA A 376 -38.92 -14.87 -29.91
N THR A 377 -38.01 -15.85 -29.92
CA THR A 377 -37.88 -16.82 -28.83
C THR A 377 -37.14 -16.17 -27.66
N SER A 378 -37.80 -16.10 -26.50
CA SER A 378 -37.17 -15.69 -25.25
C SER A 378 -36.22 -16.79 -24.75
N VAL A 379 -34.94 -16.44 -24.56
CA VAL A 379 -33.95 -17.33 -23.94
C VAL A 379 -33.63 -16.82 -22.54
N THR A 380 -34.22 -17.48 -21.55
CA THR A 380 -33.94 -17.27 -20.13
C THR A 380 -32.53 -17.81 -19.80
N PRO A 381 -31.65 -17.07 -19.11
CA PRO A 381 -30.38 -17.63 -18.64
C PRO A 381 -30.63 -18.69 -17.55
N VAL A 382 -30.05 -19.87 -17.74
CA VAL A 382 -30.20 -21.03 -16.84
C VAL A 382 -29.37 -20.84 -15.58
N THR A 383 -30.03 -20.88 -14.42
CA THR A 383 -29.39 -20.96 -13.11
C THR A 383 -28.72 -22.33 -12.93
N GLN A 384 -27.38 -22.38 -12.89
CA GLN A 384 -26.66 -23.59 -12.51
C GLN A 384 -26.67 -23.77 -10.99
N THR A 385 -27.60 -24.60 -10.51
CA THR A 385 -27.62 -25.07 -9.12
C THR A 385 -26.61 -26.21 -8.95
N THR A 386 -25.53 -25.98 -8.19
CA THR A 386 -24.60 -27.05 -7.80
C THR A 386 -25.08 -27.77 -6.54
N THR A 387 -25.42 -29.04 -6.70
CA THR A 387 -25.87 -29.93 -5.62
C THR A 387 -24.76 -30.14 -4.59
N LYS A 388 -25.01 -29.83 -3.32
CA LYS A 388 -24.12 -30.19 -2.21
C LYS A 388 -24.77 -31.26 -1.34
N THR A 389 -24.11 -32.40 -1.23
CA THR A 389 -24.58 -33.58 -0.50
C THR A 389 -24.75 -33.31 0.99
N THR A 390 -25.92 -33.66 1.52
CA THR A 390 -26.23 -33.61 2.96
C THR A 390 -25.66 -34.82 3.66
N THR A 391 -24.86 -34.62 4.72
CA THR A 391 -24.48 -35.69 5.65
C THR A 391 -25.16 -35.46 6.99
N THR A 392 -25.92 -36.45 7.45
CA THR A 392 -26.73 -36.43 8.66
C THR A 392 -25.86 -36.51 9.92
N ALA A 393 -26.14 -35.68 10.94
CA ALA A 393 -25.62 -35.86 12.29
C ALA A 393 -26.69 -35.49 13.33
N SER A 394 -26.74 -36.27 14.42
CA SER A 394 -27.94 -36.41 15.25
C SER A 394 -28.17 -35.29 16.27
N THR A 395 -29.43 -35.12 16.66
CA THR A 395 -29.90 -34.25 17.74
C THR A 395 -29.53 -34.79 19.14
N LYS A 396 -29.25 -33.87 20.08
CA LYS A 396 -29.59 -34.04 21.50
C LYS A 396 -29.80 -32.70 22.19
N SER A 397 -30.76 -32.67 23.11
CA SER A 397 -31.45 -31.45 23.58
C SER A 397 -30.88 -30.83 24.86
N ALA A 398 -31.23 -29.55 25.06
CA ALA A 398 -31.39 -28.84 26.35
C ALA A 398 -30.13 -28.71 27.26
N THR A 399 -29.86 -27.55 27.86
CA THR A 399 -30.73 -26.87 28.83
C THR A 399 -30.37 -25.39 28.99
N LYS A 400 -31.35 -24.54 29.33
CA LYS A 400 -31.18 -23.09 29.59
C LYS A 400 -31.07 -22.84 31.10
N PRO A 401 -30.20 -21.94 31.57
CA PRO A 401 -30.68 -20.99 32.59
C PRO A 401 -30.19 -19.53 32.49
N LYS A 402 -31.01 -18.69 33.13
CA LYS A 402 -30.98 -17.25 33.42
C LYS A 402 -29.63 -16.51 33.51
N THR A 403 -29.58 -15.37 32.80
CA THR A 403 -29.16 -14.02 33.24
C THR A 403 -28.52 -13.83 34.63
N ARG A 404 -27.40 -13.07 34.67
CA ARG A 404 -27.19 -12.07 35.73
C ARG A 404 -26.37 -10.86 35.24
N ASN A 405 -26.85 -9.67 35.61
CA ASN A 405 -26.21 -8.38 35.42
C ASN A 405 -25.00 -8.21 36.36
N ASN A 406 -23.98 -7.43 35.98
CA ASN A 406 -23.28 -6.55 36.94
C ASN A 406 -22.33 -5.55 36.26
N HIS A 407 -22.44 -4.28 36.65
CA HIS A 407 -21.38 -3.28 36.47
C HIS A 407 -20.19 -3.61 37.39
N ARG A 408 -18.97 -3.20 36.99
CA ARG A 408 -18.10 -2.40 37.88
C ARG A 408 -17.08 -1.57 37.10
N ARG A 409 -16.82 -0.37 37.61
CA ARG A 409 -15.71 0.51 37.21
C ARG A 409 -14.36 -0.18 37.43
N HIS A 410 -13.36 0.18 36.63
CA HIS A 410 -12.22 0.97 37.11
C HIS A 410 -11.74 1.92 36.01
#